data_AF-A0A9N9IYJ9-F1
#
_entry.id   AF-A0A9N9IYJ9-F1
#
_cell.length_a   1.000
_cell.length_b   1.000
_cell.length_c   1.000
_cell.angle_alpha   90.00
_cell.angle_beta   90.00
_cell.angle_gamma   90.00
#
_symmetry.space_group_name_H-M   'P 1'
#
loop_
_entity.id
_entity.type
_entity.pdbx_description
1 polymer ?
#
loop_
_entity_poly.entity_id
_entity_poly.type
_entity_poly.pdbx_seq_one_letter_code
_entity_poly.pdbx_strand_id
1 'polypeptide(L)'
;MATTLSGNANESSSSGRLNNGQSIVKRLSIKSIIQNLMKSEETKAINQIEEELKLAKEKISEDDLDLDIVEIDLPPIKAKKREKVLEAIHNIFQVERIDDRLFIKFNGGMKEEIHFALNVSLRQQLPGWWVQTDVVSVVNRNEFRPDVGGWNTRPTRQQRIAPIVNSSPPPLLWIE
;
A
#
# COMPACT_ATOMS: atom_id res chain seq x y z
N MET A 1 65.74 17.64 -26.34
CA MET A 1 64.52 18.30 -26.88
C MET A 1 63.86 18.98 -25.68
N ALA A 2 63.95 20.30 -25.46
CA ALA A 2 63.38 21.37 -26.30
C ALA A 2 61.88 21.07 -26.52
N THR A 3 60.89 21.84 -26.08
CA THR A 3 60.83 23.27 -25.72
C THR A 3 59.48 23.55 -25.01
N THR A 4 59.45 24.58 -24.15
CA THR A 4 58.36 25.57 -23.86
C THR A 4 57.02 25.09 -23.25
N LEU A 5 56.65 25.54 -22.02
CA LEU A 5 56.19 26.89 -21.60
C LEU A 5 54.85 27.26 -22.28
N SER A 6 53.81 27.80 -21.66
CA SER A 6 53.57 28.73 -20.54
C SER A 6 52.06 28.67 -20.26
N GLY A 7 51.44 29.15 -19.19
CA GLY A 7 51.77 30.18 -18.22
C GLY A 7 50.45 30.62 -17.55
N ASN A 8 50.61 31.15 -16.34
CA ASN A 8 49.64 31.77 -15.42
C ASN A 8 48.35 32.39 -16.00
N ALA A 9 47.28 32.36 -15.19
CA ALA A 9 46.49 33.57 -14.91
C ALA A 9 45.58 33.41 -13.68
N ASN A 10 45.92 34.15 -12.62
CA ASN A 10 45.06 35.00 -11.80
C ASN A 10 43.65 34.51 -11.43
N GLU A 11 43.49 34.06 -10.19
CA GLU A 11 42.27 34.29 -9.43
C GLU A 11 42.26 35.75 -8.96
N SER A 12 41.46 36.57 -9.63
CA SER A 12 41.05 37.88 -9.13
C SER A 12 39.55 37.86 -8.86
N SER A 13 39.21 38.14 -7.60
CA SER A 13 37.86 38.40 -7.12
C SER A 13 37.19 39.55 -7.88
N SER A 14 35.89 39.43 -8.15
CA SER A 14 35.00 40.58 -8.20
C SER A 14 33.55 40.16 -7.95
N SER A 15 32.87 41.00 -7.18
CA SER A 15 31.50 40.85 -6.69
C SER A 15 30.46 41.17 -7.77
N GLY A 16 29.24 40.67 -7.57
CA GLY A 16 28.05 41.48 -7.88
C GLY A 16 26.93 40.78 -8.64
N ARG A 17 25.75 40.83 -7.99
CA ARG A 17 24.39 40.97 -8.53
C ARG A 17 23.61 39.73 -8.99
N LEU A 18 22.57 39.46 -8.19
CA LEU A 18 21.28 38.88 -8.55
C LEU A 18 20.67 39.59 -9.77
N ASN A 19 20.09 38.81 -10.69
CA ASN A 19 18.91 39.11 -11.54
C ASN A 19 18.64 37.87 -12.43
N ASN A 20 17.57 37.12 -12.18
CA ASN A 20 16.20 37.29 -12.70
C ASN A 20 15.91 36.33 -13.87
N GLY A 21 14.92 35.45 -13.67
CA GLY A 21 14.06 34.97 -14.74
C GLY A 21 14.59 33.85 -15.65
N GLN A 22 15.19 32.78 -15.11
CA GLN A 22 15.25 31.52 -15.85
C GLN A 22 13.98 30.72 -15.57
N SER A 23 13.09 30.64 -16.56
CA SER A 23 12.06 29.61 -16.59
C SER A 23 12.76 28.25 -16.59
N ILE A 24 12.80 27.60 -15.44
CA ILE A 24 13.33 26.25 -15.29
C ILE A 24 12.32 25.32 -15.96
N VAL A 25 12.47 25.12 -17.28
CA VAL A 25 11.78 24.02 -17.96
C VAL A 25 12.45 22.73 -17.46
N LYS A 26 11.94 22.19 -16.36
CA LYS A 26 12.28 20.83 -15.91
C LYS A 26 11.80 19.88 -16.99
N ARG A 27 12.72 19.40 -17.85
CA ARG A 27 12.47 18.25 -18.73
C ARG A 27 12.21 17.03 -17.84
N LEU A 28 10.94 16.75 -17.57
CA LEU A 28 10.54 15.52 -16.91
C LEU A 28 10.85 14.36 -17.85
N SER A 29 11.57 13.37 -17.34
CA SER A 29 11.82 12.13 -18.07
C SER A 29 10.48 11.45 -18.36
N ILE A 30 10.33 10.88 -19.55
CA ILE A 30 9.14 10.06 -19.89
C ILE A 30 8.95 8.96 -18.83
N LYS A 31 10.03 8.41 -18.25
CA LYS A 31 9.93 7.47 -17.11
C LYS A 31 9.32 8.11 -15.86
N SER A 32 9.70 9.35 -15.50
CA SER A 32 9.10 10.04 -14.34
C SER A 32 7.66 10.46 -14.59
N ILE A 33 7.30 10.80 -15.83
CA ILE A 33 5.90 11.08 -16.22
C ILE A 33 5.09 9.79 -16.14
N ILE A 34 5.60 8.67 -16.65
CA ILE A 34 4.94 7.36 -16.55
C ILE A 34 4.81 6.92 -15.09
N GLN A 35 5.82 7.14 -14.24
CA GLN A 35 5.73 6.87 -12.80
C GLN A 35 4.69 7.78 -12.11
N ASN A 36 4.61 9.06 -12.47
CA ASN A 36 3.59 9.98 -11.93
C ASN A 36 2.18 9.66 -12.47
N LEU A 37 2.05 9.16 -13.70
CA LEU A 37 0.81 8.65 -14.29
C LEU A 37 0.43 7.25 -13.76
N MET A 38 1.38 6.50 -13.20
CA MET A 38 1.10 5.28 -12.44
C MET A 38 0.60 5.62 -11.04
N LYS A 39 1.26 6.58 -10.37
CA LYS A 39 0.75 7.17 -9.12
C LYS A 39 -0.65 7.77 -9.29
N SER A 40 -0.98 8.35 -10.45
CA SER A 40 -2.27 9.01 -10.64
C SER A 40 -3.48 8.07 -10.62
N GLU A 41 -3.32 6.78 -10.93
CA GLU A 41 -4.43 5.83 -10.84
C GLU A 41 -4.61 5.28 -9.43
N GLU A 42 -3.51 4.95 -8.76
CA GLU A 42 -3.52 4.58 -7.33
C GLU A 42 -4.14 5.71 -6.51
N THR A 43 -3.62 6.94 -6.63
CA THR A 43 -4.14 8.11 -5.92
C THR A 43 -5.61 8.39 -6.24
N LYS A 44 -6.06 8.21 -7.48
CA LYS A 44 -7.47 8.39 -7.82
C LYS A 44 -8.37 7.37 -7.12
N ALA A 45 -7.99 6.10 -7.13
CA ALA A 45 -8.78 5.05 -6.48
C ALA A 45 -8.80 5.26 -4.95
N ILE A 46 -7.66 5.58 -4.34
CA ILE A 46 -7.54 5.85 -2.91
C ILE A 46 -8.41 7.06 -2.52
N ASN A 47 -8.30 8.18 -3.23
CA ASN A 47 -9.10 9.37 -2.92
C ASN A 47 -10.60 9.10 -3.05
N GLN A 48 -11.03 8.29 -4.03
CA GLN A 48 -12.44 7.92 -4.16
C GLN A 48 -12.92 7.10 -2.96
N ILE A 49 -12.12 6.12 -2.52
CA ILE A 49 -12.41 5.32 -1.32
C ILE A 49 -12.51 6.21 -0.08
N GLU A 50 -11.60 7.17 0.10
CA GLU A 50 -11.61 8.11 1.23
C GLU A 50 -12.89 8.96 1.27
N GLU A 51 -13.33 9.49 0.12
CA GLU A 51 -14.57 10.26 0.04
C GLU A 51 -15.81 9.39 0.33
N GLU A 52 -15.87 8.16 -0.22
CA GLU A 52 -16.97 7.24 0.06
C GLU A 52 -17.01 6.83 1.54
N LEU A 53 -15.87 6.58 2.16
CA LEU A 53 -15.77 6.32 3.60
C LEU A 53 -16.22 7.51 4.45
N LYS A 54 -15.87 8.74 4.04
CA LYS A 54 -16.30 9.95 4.74
C LYS A 54 -17.83 10.08 4.67
N LEU A 55 -18.40 9.92 3.48
CA LEU A 55 -19.85 9.95 3.28
C LEU A 55 -20.56 8.81 4.03
N ALA A 56 -19.96 7.63 4.11
CA ALA A 56 -20.47 6.52 4.90
C ALA A 56 -20.52 6.91 6.38
N LYS A 57 -19.42 7.40 6.94
CA LYS A 57 -19.33 7.84 8.34
C LYS A 57 -20.30 8.97 8.70
N GLU A 58 -20.54 9.92 7.80
CA GLU A 58 -21.52 11.00 8.01
C GLU A 58 -22.98 10.51 8.03
N LYS A 59 -23.26 9.33 7.46
CA LYS A 59 -24.59 8.70 7.45
C LYS A 59 -24.84 7.77 8.62
N ILE A 60 -23.79 7.36 9.34
CA ILE A 60 -23.89 6.55 10.55
C ILE A 60 -24.52 7.44 11.62
N SER A 61 -25.68 7.03 12.15
CA SER A 61 -26.32 7.75 13.25
C SER A 61 -25.48 7.60 14.53
N GLU A 62 -25.59 8.51 15.50
CA GLU A 62 -24.91 8.35 16.81
C GLU A 62 -25.30 7.05 17.53
N ASP A 63 -26.40 6.39 17.11
CA ASP A 63 -26.86 5.11 17.65
C ASP A 63 -26.24 3.87 16.95
N ASP A 64 -25.50 4.05 15.85
CA ASP A 64 -24.84 2.99 15.05
C ASP A 64 -23.33 2.83 15.39
N LEU A 65 -22.96 3.03 16.66
CA LEU A 65 -21.56 3.04 17.15
C LEU A 65 -20.81 1.70 17.02
N ASP A 66 -21.46 0.62 16.59
CA ASP A 66 -20.90 -0.73 16.45
C ASP A 66 -20.51 -1.10 15.00
N LEU A 67 -20.24 -0.11 14.16
CA LEU A 67 -19.95 -0.33 12.74
C LEU A 67 -18.49 -0.77 12.52
N ASP A 68 -18.25 -2.08 12.67
CA ASP A 68 -16.92 -2.70 12.51
C ASP A 68 -16.48 -2.84 11.04
N ILE A 69 -17.42 -2.76 10.08
CA ILE A 69 -17.14 -2.97 8.66
C ILE A 69 -17.95 -2.00 7.81
N VAL A 70 -17.29 -1.32 6.86
CA VAL A 70 -17.94 -0.53 5.81
C VAL A 70 -17.75 -1.20 4.46
N GLU A 71 -18.86 -1.43 3.76
CA GLU A 71 -18.87 -1.91 2.38
C GLU A 71 -18.90 -0.73 1.40
N ILE A 72 -18.01 -0.75 0.40
CA ILE A 72 -17.99 0.20 -0.71
C ILE A 72 -17.75 -0.52 -2.04
N ASP A 73 -18.17 0.09 -3.14
CA ASP A 73 -17.88 -0.43 -4.47
C ASP A 73 -16.39 -0.22 -4.81
N LEU A 74 -15.78 -1.18 -5.49
CA LEU A 74 -14.41 -1.03 -5.98
C LEU A 74 -14.36 0.07 -7.04
N PRO A 75 -13.52 1.11 -6.89
CA PRO A 75 -13.34 2.11 -7.93
C PRO A 75 -12.91 1.49 -9.26
N PRO A 76 -13.28 2.08 -10.41
CA PRO A 76 -12.90 1.55 -11.71
C PRO A 76 -11.38 1.61 -11.90
N ILE A 77 -10.74 0.43 -12.03
CA ILE A 77 -9.29 0.31 -12.23
C ILE A 77 -8.99 -0.31 -13.60
N LYS A 78 -8.01 0.26 -14.31
CA LYS A 78 -7.56 -0.30 -15.59
C LYS A 78 -6.92 -1.68 -15.39
N ALA A 79 -7.34 -2.65 -16.21
CA ALA A 79 -6.89 -4.05 -16.12
C ALA A 79 -5.36 -4.21 -15.99
N LYS A 80 -4.57 -3.48 -16.78
CA LYS A 80 -3.10 -3.56 -16.77
C LYS A 80 -2.44 -3.19 -15.44
N LYS A 81 -3.11 -2.42 -14.58
CA LYS A 81 -2.58 -1.98 -13.28
C LYS A 81 -3.39 -2.48 -12.09
N ARG A 82 -4.42 -3.31 -12.32
CA ARG A 82 -5.40 -3.71 -11.30
C ARG A 82 -4.74 -4.21 -10.02
N GLU A 83 -3.88 -5.22 -10.13
CA GLU A 83 -3.21 -5.83 -8.96
C GLU A 83 -2.35 -4.83 -8.19
N LYS A 84 -1.64 -3.91 -8.86
CA LYS A 84 -0.79 -2.91 -8.19
C LYS A 84 -1.61 -1.87 -7.43
N VAL A 85 -2.73 -1.45 -8.00
CA VAL A 85 -3.64 -0.52 -7.33
C VAL A 85 -4.31 -1.21 -6.14
N LEU A 86 -4.73 -2.47 -6.29
CA LEU A 86 -5.30 -3.25 -5.20
C LEU A 86 -4.28 -3.47 -4.07
N GLU A 87 -3.02 -3.75 -4.41
CA GLU A 87 -1.93 -3.83 -3.43
C GLU A 87 -1.76 -2.49 -2.67
N ALA A 88 -1.83 -1.36 -3.37
CA ALA A 88 -1.76 -0.05 -2.73
C ALA A 88 -2.96 0.20 -1.79
N ILE A 89 -4.17 -0.21 -2.21
CA ILE A 89 -5.39 -0.11 -1.38
C ILE A 89 -5.24 -0.94 -0.09
N HIS A 90 -4.80 -2.20 -0.17
CA HIS A 90 -4.59 -3.07 0.99
C HIS A 90 -3.47 -2.63 1.93
N ASN A 91 -2.49 -1.88 1.42
CA ASN A 91 -1.42 -1.30 2.23
C ASN A 91 -1.89 -0.07 3.03
N ILE A 92 -2.97 0.58 2.61
CA ILE A 92 -3.51 1.78 3.26
C ILE A 92 -4.69 1.43 4.17
N PHE A 93 -5.56 0.53 3.71
CA PHE A 93 -6.78 0.15 4.41
C PHE A 93 -6.72 -1.31 4.86
N GLN A 94 -7.29 -1.59 6.03
CA GLN A 94 -7.59 -2.96 6.44
C GLN A 94 -8.85 -3.39 5.70
N VAL A 95 -8.67 -4.08 4.58
CA VAL A 95 -9.75 -4.31 3.61
C VAL A 95 -9.72 -5.73 3.09
N GLU A 96 -10.91 -6.25 2.79
CA GLU A 96 -11.11 -7.45 2.00
C GLU A 96 -11.79 -7.07 0.69
N ARG A 97 -11.48 -7.82 -0.38
CA ARG A 97 -12.17 -7.68 -1.66
C ARG A 97 -12.85 -8.98 -2.03
N ILE A 98 -14.17 -8.91 -2.17
CA ILE A 98 -14.98 -9.99 -2.72
C ILE A 98 -15.61 -9.44 -4.00
N ASP A 99 -15.27 -10.05 -5.13
CA ASP A 99 -15.63 -9.59 -6.46
C ASP A 99 -15.23 -8.12 -6.67
N ASP A 100 -16.18 -7.24 -6.97
CA ASP A 100 -15.94 -5.81 -7.18
C ASP A 100 -16.40 -4.95 -5.99
N ARG A 101 -16.40 -5.52 -4.77
CA ARG A 101 -16.71 -4.83 -3.52
C ARG A 101 -15.56 -4.88 -2.53
N LEU A 102 -15.38 -3.79 -1.80
CA LEU A 102 -14.39 -3.65 -0.74
C LEU A 102 -15.10 -3.62 0.63
N PHE A 103 -14.60 -4.41 1.56
CA PHE A 103 -15.07 -4.49 2.95
C PHE A 103 -13.98 -3.97 3.86
N ILE A 104 -14.11 -2.72 4.31
CA ILE A 104 -13.10 -2.03 5.11
C ILE A 104 -13.41 -2.26 6.59
N LYS A 105 -12.52 -2.97 7.28
CA LYS A 105 -12.62 -3.32 8.70
C LYS A 105 -12.10 -2.18 9.57
N PHE A 106 -12.77 -1.89 10.68
CA PHE A 106 -12.40 -0.92 11.71
C PHE A 106 -12.23 -1.62 13.05
N ASN A 107 -11.09 -2.27 13.27
CA ASN A 107 -10.85 -2.98 14.52
C ASN A 107 -10.63 -2.01 15.70
N GLY A 108 -11.42 -2.18 16.77
CA GLY A 108 -11.18 -1.54 18.06
C GLY A 108 -10.03 -2.19 18.83
N GLY A 109 -9.48 -1.47 19.83
CA GLY A 109 -8.35 -1.95 20.63
C GLY A 109 -8.58 -3.30 21.32
N MET A 110 -9.79 -3.55 21.83
CA MET A 110 -10.14 -4.85 22.44
C MET A 110 -10.04 -6.01 21.44
N LYS A 111 -10.45 -5.77 20.19
CA LYS A 111 -10.39 -6.79 19.14
C LYS A 111 -8.93 -7.12 18.80
N GLU A 112 -8.07 -6.11 18.69
CA GLU A 112 -6.63 -6.29 18.49
C GLU A 112 -5.93 -7.01 19.66
N GLU A 113 -6.35 -6.77 20.91
CA GLU A 113 -5.85 -7.52 22.07
C GLU A 113 -6.16 -9.01 21.98
N ILE A 114 -7.37 -9.37 21.53
CA ILE A 114 -7.79 -10.75 21.32
C ILE A 114 -6.99 -11.39 20.17
N HIS A 115 -6.83 -10.70 19.04
CA HIS A 115 -6.04 -11.19 17.91
C HIS A 115 -4.59 -11.48 18.32
N PHE A 116 -3.99 -10.59 19.10
CA PHE A 116 -2.64 -10.77 19.62
C PHE A 116 -2.55 -12.00 20.53
N ALA A 117 -3.47 -12.14 21.50
CA ALA A 117 -3.50 -13.28 22.40
C ALA A 117 -3.66 -14.62 21.66
N LEU A 118 -4.57 -14.66 20.67
CA LEU A 118 -4.77 -15.81 19.80
C LEU A 118 -3.51 -16.15 18.99
N ASN A 119 -2.86 -15.14 18.40
CA ASN A 119 -1.63 -15.33 17.63
C ASN A 119 -0.52 -15.96 18.48
N VAL A 120 -0.31 -15.45 19.70
CA VAL A 120 0.69 -15.98 20.64
C VAL A 120 0.38 -17.43 21.01
N SER A 121 -0.88 -17.72 21.36
CA SER A 121 -1.33 -19.06 21.74
C SER A 121 -1.15 -20.07 20.60
N LEU A 122 -1.56 -19.72 19.39
CA LEU A 122 -1.44 -20.60 18.23
C LEU A 122 0.01 -20.87 17.83
N ARG A 123 0.91 -19.88 17.96
CA ARG A 123 2.34 -20.09 17.71
C ARG A 123 2.96 -21.11 18.67
N GLN A 124 2.46 -21.20 19.91
CA GLN A 124 2.90 -22.20 20.87
C GLN A 124 2.34 -23.59 20.56
N GLN A 125 1.07 -23.65 20.14
CA GLN A 125 0.37 -24.91 19.87
C GLN A 125 0.73 -25.55 18.52
N LEU A 126 1.14 -24.74 17.53
CA LEU A 126 1.43 -25.17 16.17
C LEU A 126 2.90 -24.91 15.82
N PRO A 127 3.85 -25.66 16.41
CA PRO A 127 5.27 -25.48 16.13
C PRO A 127 5.57 -25.74 14.64
N GLY A 128 6.35 -24.84 14.05
CA GLY A 128 6.71 -24.90 12.63
C GLY A 128 5.71 -24.23 11.68
N TRP A 129 4.48 -23.95 12.13
CA TRP A 129 3.54 -23.17 11.34
C TRP A 129 3.91 -21.69 11.38
N TRP A 130 3.67 -20.99 10.27
CA TRP A 130 3.72 -19.55 10.23
C TRP A 130 2.34 -19.01 10.57
N VAL A 131 2.17 -18.49 11.79
CA VAL A 131 0.92 -17.89 12.27
C VAL A 131 1.08 -16.37 12.33
N GLN A 132 0.17 -15.64 11.69
CA GLN A 132 0.22 -14.18 11.57
C GLN A 132 -1.19 -13.59 11.57
N THR A 133 -1.33 -12.40 12.13
CA THR A 133 -2.56 -11.60 12.05
C THR A 133 -2.53 -10.74 10.80
N ASP A 134 -3.71 -10.41 10.28
CA ASP A 134 -3.88 -9.32 9.31
C ASP A 134 -3.08 -9.50 7.99
N VAL A 135 -2.96 -10.73 7.51
CA VAL A 135 -2.22 -11.07 6.28
C VAL A 135 -3.17 -11.30 5.12
N VAL A 136 -2.97 -10.55 4.03
CA VAL A 136 -3.74 -10.74 2.80
C VAL A 136 -3.40 -12.07 2.13
N SER A 137 -4.46 -12.76 1.70
CA SER A 137 -4.39 -13.97 0.89
C SER A 137 -5.35 -13.88 -0.29
N VAL A 138 -5.06 -14.62 -1.37
CA VAL A 138 -5.84 -14.56 -2.61
C VAL A 138 -6.46 -15.93 -2.90
N VAL A 139 -7.78 -15.98 -3.04
CA VAL A 139 -8.53 -17.19 -3.39
C VAL A 139 -9.52 -16.86 -4.49
N ASN A 140 -9.47 -17.56 -5.62
CA ASN A 140 -10.38 -17.35 -6.76
C ASN A 140 -10.48 -15.89 -7.21
N ARG A 141 -9.37 -15.14 -7.16
CA ARG A 141 -9.30 -13.69 -7.43
C ARG A 141 -10.08 -12.81 -6.43
N ASN A 142 -10.42 -13.32 -5.26
CA ASN A 142 -10.83 -12.52 -4.11
C ASN A 142 -9.66 -12.37 -3.15
N GLU A 143 -9.66 -11.29 -2.38
CA GLU A 143 -8.59 -10.91 -1.46
C GLU A 143 -9.16 -10.92 -0.05
N PHE A 144 -8.67 -11.82 0.78
CA PHE A 144 -9.20 -12.02 2.13
C PHE A 144 -8.12 -11.77 3.17
N ARG A 145 -8.53 -11.34 4.37
CA ARG A 145 -7.63 -10.86 5.42
C ARG A 145 -8.15 -11.37 6.78
N PRO A 146 -7.77 -12.61 7.17
CA PRO A 146 -8.20 -13.18 8.42
C PRO A 146 -7.66 -12.37 9.58
N ASP A 147 -8.44 -12.29 10.65
CA ASP A 147 -8.00 -11.71 11.92
C ASP A 147 -6.78 -12.49 12.46
N VAL A 148 -6.83 -13.83 12.38
CA VAL A 148 -5.65 -14.69 12.58
C VAL A 148 -5.58 -15.82 11.55
N GLY A 149 -4.46 -15.90 10.83
CA GLY A 149 -4.18 -16.94 9.84
C GLY A 149 -3.00 -17.85 10.23
N GLY A 150 -3.10 -19.14 9.90
CA GLY A 150 -2.04 -20.13 10.08
C GLY A 150 -1.69 -20.89 8.82
N TRP A 151 -0.42 -20.88 8.43
CA TRP A 151 0.12 -21.61 7.28
C TRP A 151 1.12 -22.68 7.74
N ASN A 152 0.86 -23.95 7.41
CA ASN A 152 1.82 -25.02 7.68
C ASN A 152 3.14 -24.84 6.89
N THR A 153 3.05 -24.22 5.71
CA THR A 153 4.18 -23.81 4.88
C THR A 153 4.16 -22.30 4.78
N ARG A 154 5.22 -21.66 5.29
CA ARG A 154 5.35 -20.21 5.23
C ARG A 154 5.29 -19.71 3.78
N PRO A 155 4.41 -18.75 3.44
CA PRO A 155 4.39 -18.12 2.12
C PRO A 155 5.75 -17.53 1.75
N THR A 156 6.04 -17.52 0.45
CA THR A 156 7.33 -17.03 -0.07
C THR A 156 7.54 -15.56 0.28
N ARG A 157 8.79 -15.09 0.23
CA ARG A 157 9.10 -13.68 0.52
C ARG A 157 8.32 -12.72 -0.41
N GLN A 158 8.15 -13.06 -1.68
CA GLN A 158 7.41 -12.23 -2.63
C GLN A 158 5.91 -12.18 -2.29
N GLN A 159 5.30 -13.32 -1.97
CA GLN A 159 3.92 -13.41 -1.50
C GLN A 159 3.67 -12.63 -0.20
N ARG A 160 4.67 -12.49 0.67
CA ARG A 160 4.54 -11.70 1.90
C ARG A 160 4.78 -10.20 1.72
N ILE A 161 5.40 -9.77 0.61
CA ILE A 161 5.69 -8.37 0.33
C ILE A 161 4.62 -7.76 -0.58
N ALA A 162 4.13 -8.53 -1.55
CA ALA A 162 3.05 -8.12 -2.45
C ALA A 162 2.10 -9.32 -2.67
N PRO A 163 1.27 -9.64 -1.64
CA PRO A 163 0.36 -10.78 -1.64
C PRO A 163 -0.63 -10.83 -2.79
N ILE A 164 -1.07 -9.70 -3.33
CA ILE A 164 -2.06 -9.69 -4.42
C ILE A 164 -1.36 -9.97 -5.73
N VAL A 165 -0.29 -9.22 -6.02
CA VAL A 165 0.52 -9.40 -7.24
C VAL A 165 1.10 -10.81 -7.34
N ASN A 166 1.52 -11.41 -6.22
CA ASN A 166 2.14 -12.74 -6.20
C ASN A 166 1.18 -13.86 -5.77
N SER A 167 -0.13 -13.57 -5.67
CA SER A 167 -1.16 -14.55 -5.29
C SER A 167 -0.78 -15.37 -4.04
N SER A 168 -0.72 -14.68 -2.89
CA SER A 168 -0.43 -15.30 -1.59
C SER A 168 -1.47 -16.38 -1.30
N PRO A 169 -1.05 -17.59 -0.90
CA PRO A 169 -1.98 -18.69 -0.66
C PRO A 169 -2.84 -18.41 0.59
N PRO A 170 -4.08 -18.92 0.63
CA PRO A 170 -4.88 -18.88 1.85
C PRO A 170 -4.21 -19.66 2.99
N PRO A 171 -4.43 -19.27 4.25
CA PRO A 171 -4.03 -20.09 5.37
C PRO A 171 -4.84 -21.38 5.43
N LEU A 172 -4.29 -22.39 6.11
CA LEU A 172 -5.01 -23.62 6.43
C LEU A 172 -5.84 -23.48 7.71
N LEU A 173 -5.45 -22.56 8.59
CA LEU A 173 -6.21 -22.16 9.78
C LEU A 173 -6.68 -20.72 9.60
N TRP A 174 -7.98 -20.50 9.73
CA TRP A 174 -8.64 -19.21 9.52
C TRP A 174 -9.52 -18.88 10.71
N ILE A 175 -9.32 -17.71 11.32
CA ILE A 175 -10.09 -17.22 12.47
C ILE A 175 -10.53 -15.77 12.20
N GLU A 176 -11.80 -15.50 12.50
CA GLU A 176 -12.47 -14.19 12.55
C GLU A 176 -13.01 -13.95 13.97
#